data_AF-A0A392PC42-F1
#
_entry.id   AF-A0A392PC42-F1
#
_cell.length_a   1.000
_cell.length_b   1.000
_cell.length_c   1.000
_cell.angle_alpha   90.00
_cell.angle_beta   90.00
_cell.angle_gamma   90.00
#
_symmetry.space_group_name_H-M   'P 1'
#
loop_
_entity.id
_entity.type
_entity.pdbx_description
1 polymer ?
#
loop_
_entity_poly.entity_id
_entity_poly.type
_entity_poly.pdbx_seq_one_letter_code
_entity_poly.pdbx_strand_id
1 'polypeptide(L)' 'HVANETALPVDEVELWLVLKPQTSIVHGERTIDPDRDNLRVLGDQETLAELMGDYENANYGYLVMAYKRKLQNSDTVGLS' A
#
# COMPACT_ATOMS: atom_id res chain seq x y z
N HIS A 1 -15.19 -16.49 -17.20
CA HIS A 1 -15.84 -15.42 -16.41
C HIS A 1 -14.75 -14.84 -15.52
N VAL A 2 -13.98 -13.88 -16.02
CA VAL A 2 -13.02 -13.15 -15.17
C VAL A 2 -13.84 -11.99 -14.61
N ALA A 3 -14.13 -12.03 -13.32
CA ALA A 3 -14.75 -10.89 -12.66
C ALA A 3 -13.78 -9.72 -12.84
N ASN A 4 -14.24 -8.62 -13.46
CA ASN A 4 -13.55 -7.35 -13.35
C ASN A 4 -13.49 -7.04 -11.86
N GLU A 5 -12.32 -7.20 -11.25
CA GLU A 5 -12.03 -6.61 -9.95
C GLU A 5 -12.34 -5.13 -10.10
N THR A 6 -13.47 -4.71 -9.50
CA THR A 6 -13.90 -3.32 -9.50
C THR A 6 -12.76 -2.50 -8.91
N ALA A 7 -12.20 -1.59 -9.71
CA ALA A 7 -11.22 -0.62 -9.24
C ALA A 7 -11.81 0.06 -8.01
N LEU A 8 -11.10 -0.02 -6.88
CA LEU A 8 -11.52 0.64 -5.66
C LEU A 8 -11.39 2.17 -5.86
N PRO A 9 -12.38 2.96 -5.40
CA PRO A 9 -12.24 4.40 -5.35
C PRO A 9 -10.97 4.81 -4.58
N VAL A 10 -10.27 5.83 -5.07
CA VAL A 10 -9.01 6.33 -4.50
C VAL A 10 -9.14 6.66 -3.01
N ASP A 11 -10.32 7.13 -2.59
CA ASP A 11 -10.57 7.52 -1.20
C ASP A 11 -10.65 6.34 -0.23
N GLU A 12 -10.84 5.11 -0.75
CA GLU A 12 -11.03 3.89 0.05
C GLU A 12 -9.73 3.15 0.36
N VAL A 13 -8.59 3.60 -0.17
CA VAL A 13 -7.29 2.98 0.05
C VAL A 13 -6.26 4.00 0.53
N GLU A 14 -5.39 3.56 1.42
CA GLU A 14 -4.16 4.26 1.79
C GLU A 14 -2.99 3.46 1.24
N LEU A 15 -2.14 4.11 0.46
CA LEU A 15 -0.95 3.50 -0.13
C LEU A 15 0.29 3.88 0.67
N TRP A 16 1.18 2.90 0.84
CA TRP A 16 2.46 3.07 1.52
C TRP A 16 3.61 2.62 0.63
N LEU A 17 4.71 3.38 0.63
CA LEU A 17 6.01 2.94 0.16
C LEU A 17 6.73 2.17 1.27
N VAL A 18 7.23 0.97 0.97
CA VAL A 18 8.05 0.18 1.88
C VAL A 18 9.52 0.57 1.70
N LEU A 19 10.07 1.40 2.58
CA LEU A 19 11.39 2.03 2.39
C LEU A 19 12.56 1.04 2.46
N LYS A 20 12.44 -0.01 3.29
CA LYS A 20 13.46 -1.06 3.46
C LYS A 20 12.82 -2.44 3.30
N PRO A 21 12.47 -2.85 2.07
CA PRO A 21 11.78 -4.11 1.86
C PRO A 21 12.70 -5.28 2.21
N GLN A 22 12.19 -6.19 3.03
CA GLN A 22 12.81 -7.48 3.26
C GLN A 22 12.44 -8.44 2.12
N THR A 23 13.32 -9.39 1.79
CA THR A 23 13.11 -10.40 0.75
C THR A 23 11.78 -11.16 0.93
N SER A 24 11.40 -11.46 2.17
CA SER A 24 10.13 -12.12 2.51
C SER A 24 8.89 -11.29 2.17
N ILE A 25 8.98 -9.96 2.20
CA ILE A 25 7.91 -9.06 1.77
C ILE A 25 7.85 -9.04 0.23
N VAL A 26 9.00 -8.97 -0.44
CA VAL A 26 9.10 -8.94 -1.91
C VAL A 26 8.49 -10.20 -2.53
N HIS A 27 8.71 -11.36 -1.92
CA HIS A 27 8.16 -12.64 -2.39
C HIS A 27 6.73 -12.93 -1.89
N GLY A 28 6.13 -12.04 -1.10
CA GLY A 28 4.77 -12.20 -0.58
C GLY A 28 4.63 -13.29 0.49
N GLU A 29 5.73 -13.72 1.11
CA GLU A 29 5.77 -14.73 2.16
C GLU A 29 5.26 -14.19 3.50
N ARG A 30 5.26 -12.85 3.65
CA ARG A 30 4.85 -12.14 4.86
C ARG A 30 3.97 -10.94 4.50
N THR A 31 2.97 -10.67 5.34
CA THR A 31 2.18 -9.43 5.33
C THR A 31 2.92 -8.28 6.01
N ILE A 32 2.68 -7.07 5.53
CA ILE A 32 3.21 -5.84 6.12
C ILE A 32 2.65 -5.61 7.53
N ASP A 33 3.52 -5.22 8.45
CA ASP A 33 3.20 -4.78 9.81
C ASP A 33 3.56 -3.29 9.93
N PRO A 34 2.57 -2.38 10.00
CA PRO A 34 2.80 -0.93 10.06
C PRO A 34 3.60 -0.47 11.28
N ASP A 35 3.59 -1.22 12.38
CA ASP A 35 4.30 -0.86 13.62
C ASP A 35 5.77 -1.31 13.59
N ARG A 36 6.12 -2.23 12.68
CA ARG A 36 7.45 -2.86 12.62
C ARG A 36 8.21 -2.59 11.33
N ASP A 37 7.50 -2.39 10.22
CA ASP A 37 8.10 -2.21 8.92
C ASP A 37 8.30 -0.72 8.62
N ASN A 38 9.34 -0.39 7.85
CA ASN A 38 9.64 0.98 7.48
C ASN A 38 8.72 1.42 6.34
N LEU A 39 7.66 2.15 6.68
CA LEU A 39 6.64 2.61 5.74
C LEU A 39 6.61 4.14 5.65
N ARG A 40 6.26 4.63 4.46
CA ARG A 40 5.90 6.03 4.21
C ARG A 40 4.55 6.09 3.51
N VAL A 41 3.64 6.93 3.98
CA VAL A 41 2.38 7.25 3.28
C VAL A 41 2.66 8.01 2.00
N LEU A 42 2.09 7.53 0.90
CA LEU A 42 2.16 8.20 -0.40
C LEU A 42 1.23 9.41 -0.40
N GLY A 43 1.71 10.51 -0.98
CA GLY A 43 0.91 11.70 -1.22
C GLY A 43 0.03 11.57 -2.47
N ASP A 44 -0.86 12.53 -2.67
CA ASP A 44 -1.79 12.55 -3.82
C ASP A 44 -1.06 12.66 -5.17
N GLN A 45 0.09 13.33 -5.19
CA GLN A 45 0.91 13.53 -6.38
C GLN A 45 2.38 13.36 -6.04
N GLU A 46 2.95 12.23 -6.46
CA GLU A 46 4.37 11.94 -6.35
C GLU A 46 4.88 11.29 -7.64
N THR A 47 6.11 11.61 -8.01
CA THR A 47 6.78 11.04 -9.17
C THR A 47 7.64 9.86 -8.75
N LEU A 48 7.87 8.94 -9.70
CA LEU A 48 8.78 7.82 -9.46
C LEU A 48 10.18 8.27 -9.03
N ALA A 49 10.67 9.39 -9.57
CA ALA A 49 11.97 9.95 -9.22
C ALA A 49 12.05 10.39 -7.75
N GLU A 50 10.98 10.98 -7.23
CA GLU A 50 10.88 11.37 -5.81
C GLU A 50 10.84 10.12 -4.92
N LEU A 51 10.02 9.12 -5.26
CA LEU A 51 9.93 7.87 -4.50
C LEU A 51 11.26 7.12 -4.45
N MET A 52 12.02 7.10 -5.55
CA MET A 52 13.34 6.47 -5.61
C MET A 52 14.38 7.20 -4.75
N GLY A 53 14.23 8.50 -4.52
CA GLY A 53 15.10 9.26 -3.63
C GLY A 53 14.98 8.83 -2.16
N ASP A 54 13.78 8.45 -1.75
CA ASP A 54 13.50 8.01 -0.38
C ASP A 54 13.65 6.49 -0.18
N TYR A 55 13.69 5.72 -1.27
CA TYR A 55 13.80 4.27 -1.25
C TYR A 55 15.24 3.83 -0.98
N GLU A 56 15.53 3.41 0.25
CA GLU A 56 16.88 3.02 0.68
C GLU A 56 17.45 1.79 -0.05
N ASN A 57 16.67 1.16 -0.92
CA ASN A 57 17.07 0.00 -1.70
C ASN A 57 16.95 0.20 -3.22
N ALA A 58 17.28 1.41 -3.70
CA ALA A 58 17.27 1.79 -5.12
C ALA A 58 18.13 0.90 -6.06
N ASN A 59 18.94 -0.02 -5.52
CA ASN A 59 19.69 -1.00 -6.29
C ASN A 59 18.80 -2.06 -6.96
N TYR A 60 17.59 -2.24 -6.45
CA TYR A 60 16.61 -3.13 -7.04
C TYR A 60 15.74 -2.31 -7.99
N GLY A 61 15.68 -2.70 -9.28
CA GLY A 61 14.88 -2.03 -10.30
C GLY A 61 13.36 -2.15 -10.12
N TYR A 62 12.89 -2.19 -8.87
CA TYR A 62 11.50 -2.31 -8.46
C TYR A 62 11.22 -1.45 -7.21
N LEU A 63 9.97 -1.05 -7.04
CA LEU A 63 9.43 -0.51 -5.80
C LEU A 63 8.49 -1.52 -5.15
N VAL A 64 8.46 -1.54 -3.83
CA VAL A 64 7.51 -2.34 -3.05
C VAL A 64 6.49 -1.38 -2.43
N MET A 65 5.23 -1.55 -2.82
CA MET A 65 4.10 -0.78 -2.28
C MET A 65 3.20 -1.70 -1.45
N ALA A 66 2.64 -1.13 -0.39
CA ALA A 66 1.62 -1.75 0.43
C ALA A 66 0.33 -0.92 0.36
N TYR A 67 -0.80 -1.54 0.65
CA TYR A 67 -2.07 -0.84 0.73
C TYR A 67 -2.86 -1.27 1.97
N LYS A 68 -3.62 -0.34 2.53
CA LYS A 68 -4.63 -0.59 3.53
C LYS A 68 -5.97 -0.08 3.01
N ARG A 69 -7.00 -0.93 3.03
CA ARG A 69 -8.37 -0.49 2.80
C ARG A 69 -8.85 0.29 4.02
N LYS A 70 -9.38 1.49 3.81
CA LYS A 70 -10.10 2.21 4.85
C LYS A 70 -11.43 1.47 5.04
N LEU A 71 -11.69 1.01 6.27
CA LEU A 71 -13.02 0.49 6.58
C LEU A 71 -14.00 1.65 6.37
N GLN A 72 -14.91 1.50 5.41
CA GLN A 72 -16.14 2.28 5.47
C GLN A 72 -16.81 1.86 6.78
N ASN A 73 -17.11 2.83 7.65
CA ASN A 73 -18.15 2.61 8.64
C ASN A 73 -19.39 2.28 7.80
N SER A 74 -19.69 1.01 7.62
CA SER A 74 -21.03 0.61 7.19
C SER A 74 -21.93 1.19 8.27
N ASP A 75 -22.66 2.24 7.91
CA ASP A 75 -23.73 2.76 8.72
C ASP A 75 -24.47 1.58 9.34
N THR A 76 -24.59 1.57 10.65
CA THR A 76 -25.59 0.79 11.35
C THR A 76 -26.96 1.26 10.86
N VAL A 77 -27.35 0.79 9.67
CA VAL A 77 -28.71 0.88 9.16
C VAL A 77 -29.50 -0.19 9.90
N GLY A 78 -30.19 0.28 10.94
CA GLY A 78 -31.46 -0.26 11.45
C GLY A 78 -31.60 -1.76 11.63
N LEU A 79 -31.64 -2.20 12.88
CA LEU A 79 -32.69 -3.11 13.29
C LEU A 79 -33.57 -2.38 14.30
N SER A 80 -34.85 -2.29 13.92
CA SER A 80 -35.97 -1.77 14.70
C SER A 80 -36.15 -2.45 16.04
#